data_AF-A0A812LMM3-F1
#
_entry.id   AF-A0A812LMM3-F1
#
_cell.length_a   1.000
_cell.length_b   1.000
_cell.length_c   1.000
_cell.angle_alpha   90.00
_cell.angle_beta   90.00
_cell.angle_gamma   90.00
#
_symmetry.space_group_name_H-M   'P 1'
#
loop_
_entity.id
_entity.type
_entity.pdbx_description
1 polymer ?
#
loop_
_entity_poly.entity_id
_entity_poly.type
_entity_poly.pdbx_seq_one_letter_code
_entity_poly.pdbx_strand_id
1 'polypeptide(L)'
;MIFGRAGEEMEELAAAGVPYEVVPAVTACLAAGADARIPLTFRNCATSLRVHTMNPSTIKDERFDWSQFGAPSATFALYMGLNVVESVTQKMMAAGVSGAMPMALVDRASLPEMQVVTGTVATLAAAVRDRKDLPGPALILMGEVVGLRDRVAGSLPPPSSPTQPALAPILSKLPTLGLLLRQLVKPTASC
;
A
#
# COMPACT_ATOMS: atom_id res chain seq x y z
N MET A 1 -3.15 13.26 -3.21
CA MET A 1 -3.52 13.32 -1.78
C MET A 1 -2.45 12.72 -0.86
N ILE A 2 -1.96 11.49 -1.08
CA ILE A 2 -0.87 10.90 -0.27
C ILE A 2 0.42 10.89 -1.12
N PHE A 3 1.41 11.71 -0.76
CA PHE A 3 2.73 11.84 -1.40
C PHE A 3 2.78 12.01 -2.93
N GLY A 4 1.65 12.27 -3.58
CA GLY A 4 1.54 12.44 -5.03
C GLY A 4 1.37 13.89 -5.49
N ARG A 5 1.74 14.88 -4.66
CA ARG A 5 1.72 16.33 -4.97
C ARG A 5 0.40 16.95 -5.45
N ALA A 6 -0.71 16.20 -5.51
CA ALA A 6 -2.02 16.71 -5.92
C ALA A 6 -2.47 18.00 -5.22
N GLY A 7 -2.02 18.29 -3.99
CA GLY A 7 -2.31 19.56 -3.33
C GLY A 7 -1.77 20.77 -4.10
N GLU A 8 -0.54 20.68 -4.59
CA GLU A 8 0.11 21.73 -5.40
C GLU A 8 -0.61 21.90 -6.74
N GLU A 9 -1.02 20.79 -7.37
CA GLU A 9 -1.78 20.83 -8.62
C GLU A 9 -3.16 21.50 -8.43
N MET A 10 -3.86 21.17 -7.35
CA MET A 10 -5.16 21.77 -7.02
C MET A 10 -5.06 23.26 -6.71
N GLU A 11 -3.98 23.70 -6.04
CA GLU A 11 -3.72 25.12 -5.76
C GLU A 11 -3.57 25.92 -7.05
N GLU A 12 -2.77 25.42 -7.99
CA GLU A 12 -2.55 26.06 -9.30
C GLU A 12 -3.83 26.11 -10.16
N LEU A 13 -4.58 24.99 -10.21
CA LEU A 13 -5.84 24.95 -10.95
C LEU A 13 -6.88 25.91 -10.37
N ALA A 14 -6.95 26.00 -9.03
CA ALA A 14 -7.83 26.96 -8.36
C ALA A 14 -7.42 28.41 -8.65
N ALA A 15 -6.13 28.72 -8.62
CA ALA A 15 -5.61 30.06 -8.95
C ALA A 15 -5.90 30.46 -10.41
N ALA A 16 -5.89 29.49 -11.33
CA ALA A 16 -6.22 29.69 -12.74
C ALA A 16 -7.73 29.70 -13.05
N GLY A 17 -8.60 29.44 -12.06
CA GLY A 17 -10.05 29.33 -12.28
C GLY A 17 -10.46 28.11 -13.13
N VAL A 18 -9.62 27.08 -13.20
CA VAL A 18 -9.88 25.85 -13.96
C VAL A 18 -10.65 24.87 -13.09
N PRO A 19 -11.87 24.43 -13.49
CA PRO A 19 -12.64 23.46 -12.74
C PRO A 19 -11.97 22.07 -12.78
N TYR A 20 -12.00 21.37 -11.65
CA TYR A 20 -11.47 20.01 -11.53
C TYR A 20 -12.31 19.16 -10.59
N GLU A 21 -12.12 17.84 -10.67
CA GLU A 21 -12.66 16.87 -9.73
C GLU A 21 -11.53 16.00 -9.15
N VAL A 22 -11.76 15.44 -7.97
CA VAL A 22 -10.84 14.51 -7.31
C VAL A 22 -11.48 13.13 -7.27
N VAL A 23 -10.92 12.18 -8.00
CA VAL A 23 -11.35 10.77 -7.99
C VAL A 23 -10.45 9.96 -7.04
N PRO A 24 -10.97 9.44 -5.91
CA PRO A 24 -10.17 8.66 -4.97
C PRO A 24 -9.78 7.29 -5.54
N ALA A 25 -8.61 6.79 -5.13
CA ALA A 25 -8.08 5.51 -5.58
C ALA A 25 -7.45 4.71 -4.42
N VAL A 26 -7.18 3.42 -4.67
CA VAL A 26 -6.47 2.55 -3.73
C VAL A 26 -5.01 2.99 -3.64
N THR A 27 -4.57 3.33 -2.43
CA THR A 27 -3.18 3.73 -2.17
C THR A 27 -2.26 2.51 -2.05
N ALA A 28 -0.97 2.64 -2.39
CA ALA A 28 -0.02 1.53 -2.40
C ALA A 28 0.12 0.84 -1.04
N CYS A 29 -0.05 1.57 0.06
CA CYS A 29 -0.09 1.04 1.42
C CYS A 29 -1.17 -0.05 1.58
N LEU A 30 -2.38 0.25 1.13
CA LEU A 30 -3.50 -0.69 1.22
C LEU A 30 -3.29 -1.89 0.30
N ALA A 31 -2.87 -1.64 -0.94
CA ALA A 31 -2.57 -2.71 -1.90
C ALA A 31 -1.47 -3.65 -1.39
N ALA A 32 -0.34 -3.10 -0.92
CA ALA A 32 0.77 -3.87 -0.41
C ALA A 32 0.40 -4.73 0.80
N GLY A 33 -0.38 -4.18 1.75
CA GLY A 33 -0.88 -4.95 2.89
C GLY A 33 -1.76 -6.12 2.45
N ALA A 34 -2.69 -5.88 1.53
CA ALA A 34 -3.57 -6.91 1.00
C ALA A 34 -2.79 -8.02 0.27
N ASP A 35 -1.92 -7.65 -0.67
CA ASP A 35 -1.19 -8.61 -1.51
C ASP A 35 -0.13 -9.39 -0.75
N ALA A 36 0.57 -8.72 0.18
CA ALA A 36 1.55 -9.37 1.04
C ALA A 36 0.91 -10.16 2.18
N ARG A 37 -0.42 -10.09 2.34
CA ARG A 37 -1.20 -10.68 3.44
C ARG A 37 -0.75 -10.19 4.81
N ILE A 38 -0.39 -8.91 4.89
CA ILE A 38 0.00 -8.21 6.10
C ILE A 38 -1.14 -7.26 6.47
N PRO A 39 -1.94 -7.58 7.51
CA PRO A 39 -3.00 -6.68 7.92
C PRO A 39 -2.40 -5.37 8.44
N LEU A 40 -2.87 -4.23 7.93
CA LEU A 40 -2.33 -2.93 8.34
C LEU A 40 -2.74 -2.53 9.76
N THR A 41 -3.82 -3.11 10.26
CA THR A 41 -4.29 -3.01 11.64
C THR A 41 -4.67 -4.39 12.13
N PHE A 42 -4.46 -4.67 13.41
CA PHE A 42 -4.82 -5.97 13.97
C PHE A 42 -5.10 -5.84 15.47
N ARG A 43 -6.20 -6.45 15.93
CA ARG A 43 -6.63 -6.33 17.34
C ARG A 43 -5.51 -6.79 18.27
N ASN A 44 -5.27 -6.03 19.33
CA ASN A 44 -4.20 -6.26 20.33
C ASN A 44 -2.77 -6.26 19.74
N CYS A 45 -2.58 -5.77 18.51
CA CYS A 45 -1.27 -5.75 17.84
C CYS A 45 -0.97 -4.39 17.20
N ALA A 46 -1.92 -3.76 16.50
CA ALA A 46 -1.77 -2.42 15.95
C ALA A 46 -3.11 -1.67 15.93
N THR A 47 -3.15 -0.53 16.62
CA THR A 47 -4.30 0.39 16.70
C THR A 47 -4.10 1.65 15.86
N SER A 48 -2.92 1.84 15.28
CA SER A 48 -2.62 2.96 14.40
C SER A 48 -1.87 2.51 13.14
N LEU A 49 -2.17 3.16 12.02
CA LEU A 49 -1.41 3.08 10.78
C LEU A 49 -0.78 4.45 10.52
N ARG A 50 0.55 4.50 10.42
CA ARG A 50 1.30 5.72 10.15
C ARG A 50 1.95 5.64 8.78
N VAL A 51 1.69 6.64 7.95
CA VAL A 51 2.14 6.68 6.57
C VAL A 51 3.22 7.75 6.45
N HIS A 52 4.44 7.33 6.10
CA HIS A 52 5.60 8.22 5.97
C HIS A 52 6.21 8.12 4.58
N THR A 53 6.77 9.22 4.10
CA THR A 53 7.69 9.22 2.96
C THR A 53 9.10 9.19 3.49
N MET A 54 9.93 8.30 2.95
CA MET A 54 11.37 8.24 3.22
C MET A 54 12.18 9.02 2.19
N ASN A 55 11.53 9.87 1.39
CA ASN A 55 12.20 10.73 0.43
C ASN A 55 13.14 11.71 1.15
N PRO A 56 14.46 11.68 0.90
CA PRO A 56 15.44 12.57 1.54
C PRO A 56 15.19 14.06 1.27
N SER A 57 14.51 14.42 0.18
CA SER A 57 14.12 15.81 -0.09
C SER A 57 13.01 16.31 0.84
N THR A 58 12.22 15.39 1.42
CA THR A 58 11.14 15.71 2.36
C THR A 58 11.58 15.54 3.81
N ILE A 59 12.31 14.46 4.13
CA ILE A 59 12.83 14.25 5.48
C ILE A 59 14.05 15.13 5.72
N LYS A 60 13.89 16.10 6.63
CA LYS A 60 15.01 16.82 7.23
C LYS A 60 15.31 16.19 8.58
N ASP A 61 16.46 15.50 8.69
CA ASP A 61 16.83 14.71 9.88
C ASP A 61 16.70 15.50 11.19
N GLU A 62 17.09 16.78 11.19
CA GLU A 62 16.99 17.67 12.36
C GLU A 62 15.56 17.86 12.90
N ARG A 63 14.53 17.57 12.09
CA ARG A 63 13.11 17.76 12.43
C ARG A 63 12.33 16.44 12.46
N PHE A 64 13.00 15.32 12.25
CA PHE A 64 12.35 14.03 12.10
C PHE A 64 12.69 13.13 13.29
N ASP A 65 11.67 12.82 14.09
CA ASP A 65 11.81 11.94 15.23
C ASP A 65 11.92 10.48 14.77
N TRP A 66 13.14 9.95 14.70
CA TRP A 66 13.38 8.55 14.36
C TRP A 66 12.95 7.56 15.45
N SER A 67 12.83 8.00 16.70
CA SER A 67 12.42 7.12 17.80
C SER A 67 10.94 6.72 17.69
N GLN A 68 10.14 7.50 16.95
CA GLN A 68 8.71 7.24 16.76
C GLN A 68 8.42 5.87 16.13
N PHE A 69 9.35 5.28 15.38
CA PHE A 69 9.20 3.95 14.78
C PHE A 69 9.24 2.81 15.80
N GLY A 70 9.67 3.09 17.03
CA GLY A 70 9.56 2.18 18.17
C GLY A 70 8.20 2.23 18.87
N ALA A 71 7.23 3.02 18.39
CA ALA A 71 5.94 3.16 19.04
C ALA A 71 5.21 1.79 19.09
N PRO A 72 4.78 1.34 20.28
CA PRO A 72 4.04 0.10 20.40
C PRO A 72 2.68 0.24 19.71
N SER A 73 2.12 -0.88 19.25
CA SER A 73 0.79 -0.92 18.63
C SER A 73 0.62 -0.03 17.39
N ALA A 74 1.70 0.20 16.64
CA ALA A 74 1.67 0.94 15.38
C ALA A 74 2.17 0.08 14.21
N THR A 75 1.52 0.25 13.07
CA THR A 75 2.01 -0.19 11.77
C THR A 75 2.52 1.02 11.01
N PHE A 76 3.70 0.91 10.42
CA PHE A 76 4.26 1.96 9.58
C PHE A 76 4.30 1.53 8.13
N ALA A 77 3.81 2.39 7.24
CA ALA A 77 3.93 2.25 5.80
C ALA A 77 4.86 3.34 5.27
N LEU A 78 6.04 2.90 4.82
CA LEU A 78 7.12 3.77 4.39
C LEU A 78 7.18 3.78 2.85
N TYR A 79 6.75 4.90 2.28
CA TYR A 79 6.85 5.19 0.86
C TYR A 79 8.26 5.64 0.50
N MET A 80 8.68 5.35 -0.74
CA MET A 80 9.97 5.80 -1.27
C MET A 80 11.18 5.37 -0.43
N GLY A 81 11.07 4.22 0.25
CA GLY A 81 12.09 3.73 1.19
C GLY A 81 13.12 2.77 0.58
N LEU A 82 12.85 2.16 -0.58
CA LEU A 82 13.70 1.11 -1.15
C LEU A 82 15.17 1.53 -1.30
N ASN A 83 15.43 2.66 -1.97
CA ASN A 83 16.78 3.13 -2.26
C ASN A 83 17.53 3.67 -1.02
N VAL A 84 16.83 3.88 0.08
CA VAL A 84 17.37 4.47 1.32
C VAL A 84 17.19 3.54 2.52
N VAL A 85 16.80 2.28 2.30
CA VAL A 85 16.44 1.36 3.38
C VAL A 85 17.58 1.16 4.37
N GLU A 86 18.83 1.10 3.90
CA GLU A 86 20.01 0.95 4.76
C GLU A 86 20.21 2.16 5.68
N SER A 87 20.10 3.38 5.16
CA SER A 87 20.27 4.58 5.99
C SER A 87 19.08 4.79 6.93
N VAL A 88 17.87 4.49 6.48
CA VAL A 88 16.63 4.54 7.29
C VAL A 88 16.71 3.59 8.48
N THR A 89 17.08 2.31 8.27
CA THR A 89 17.15 1.35 9.36
C THR A 89 18.30 1.64 10.33
N GLN A 90 19.43 2.14 9.84
CA GLN A 90 20.53 2.61 10.69
C GLN A 90 20.08 3.76 11.61
N LYS A 91 19.37 4.76 11.07
CA LYS A 91 18.86 5.89 11.87
C LYS A 91 17.81 5.46 12.88
N MET A 92 16.92 4.53 12.51
CA MET A 92 15.96 3.93 13.44
C MET A 92 16.67 3.24 14.62
N MET A 93 17.66 2.39 14.35
CA MET A 93 18.41 1.70 15.40
C MET A 93 19.21 2.67 16.28
N ALA A 94 19.84 3.68 15.68
CA ALA A 94 20.54 4.73 16.41
C ALA A 94 19.61 5.52 17.35
N ALA A 95 18.32 5.64 17.00
CA ALA A 95 17.28 6.27 17.82
C ALA A 95 16.61 5.31 18.83
N GLY A 96 17.12 4.09 18.99
CA GLY A 96 16.64 3.13 19.98
C GLY A 96 15.51 2.20 19.51
N VAL A 97 15.17 2.21 18.22
CA VAL A 97 14.21 1.24 17.66
C VAL A 97 14.84 -0.15 17.68
N SER A 98 14.09 -1.14 18.17
CA SER A 98 14.56 -2.52 18.23
C SER A 98 14.95 -3.04 16.84
N GLY A 99 16.18 -3.54 16.69
CA GLY A 99 16.64 -4.21 15.47
C GLY A 99 15.83 -5.47 15.12
N ALA A 100 15.09 -6.03 16.08
CA ALA A 100 14.20 -7.16 15.88
C ALA A 100 12.80 -6.78 15.38
N MET A 101 12.46 -5.48 15.34
CA MET A 101 11.16 -5.01 14.85
C MET A 101 10.91 -5.55 13.43
N PRO A 102 9.81 -6.30 13.21
CA PRO A 102 9.54 -6.92 11.92
C PRO A 102 9.32 -5.89 10.80
N MET A 103 9.81 -6.22 9.60
CA MET A 103 9.62 -5.42 8.39
C MET A 103 9.40 -6.30 7.16
N ALA A 104 8.67 -5.77 6.18
CA ALA A 104 8.50 -6.37 4.86
C ALA A 104 8.63 -5.31 3.78
N LEU A 105 9.36 -5.61 2.72
CA LEU A 105 9.37 -4.85 1.49
C LEU A 105 8.44 -5.53 0.48
N VAL A 106 7.50 -4.77 -0.06
CA VAL A 106 6.55 -5.21 -1.09
C VAL A 106 6.87 -4.44 -2.37
N ASP A 107 7.49 -5.12 -3.33
CA ASP A 107 7.80 -4.61 -4.66
C ASP A 107 6.58 -4.75 -5.57
N ARG A 108 6.24 -3.69 -6.31
CA ARG A 108 5.18 -3.72 -7.34
C ARG A 108 3.85 -4.29 -6.84
N ALA A 109 3.41 -3.84 -5.67
CA ALA A 109 2.09 -4.18 -5.14
C ALA A 109 0.99 -3.99 -6.20
N SER A 110 0.01 -4.88 -6.21
CA SER A 110 -1.11 -5.07 -7.15
C SER A 110 -0.75 -5.55 -8.56
N LEU A 111 0.53 -5.74 -8.87
CA LEU A 111 0.99 -6.23 -10.17
C LEU A 111 1.30 -7.74 -10.15
N PRO A 112 1.24 -8.45 -11.29
CA PRO A 112 1.55 -9.88 -11.34
C PRO A 112 2.97 -10.21 -10.87
N GLU A 113 3.92 -9.31 -11.11
CA GLU A 113 5.34 -9.48 -10.77
C GLU A 113 5.65 -9.06 -9.33
N MET A 114 4.63 -8.86 -8.50
CA MET A 114 4.76 -8.48 -7.10
C MET A 114 5.65 -9.46 -6.36
N GLN A 115 6.54 -8.91 -5.52
CA GLN A 115 7.42 -9.70 -4.66
C GLN A 115 7.41 -9.17 -3.24
N VAL A 116 7.54 -10.07 -2.28
CA VAL A 116 7.64 -9.74 -0.85
C VAL A 116 8.97 -10.25 -0.31
N VAL A 117 9.73 -9.37 0.33
CA VAL A 117 10.91 -9.74 1.12
C VAL A 117 10.64 -9.35 2.57
N THR A 118 10.70 -10.33 3.47
CA THR A 118 10.53 -10.11 4.91
C THR A 118 11.88 -10.09 5.62
N GLY A 119 11.94 -9.37 6.73
CA GLY A 119 13.08 -9.31 7.62
C GLY A 119 12.73 -8.52 8.87
N THR A 120 13.73 -7.84 9.41
CA THR A 120 13.63 -6.94 10.55
C THR A 120 14.35 -5.64 10.24
N VAL A 121 14.25 -4.65 11.12
CA VAL A 121 15.06 -3.42 11.05
C VAL A 121 16.54 -3.71 10.83
N ALA A 122 17.11 -4.68 11.54
CA ALA A 122 18.52 -5.02 11.42
C ALA A 122 18.89 -5.76 10.12
N THR A 123 17.94 -6.44 9.47
CA THR A 123 18.24 -7.46 8.43
C THR A 123 17.68 -7.12 7.05
N LEU A 124 16.61 -6.33 6.96
CA LEU A 124 15.91 -6.08 5.69
C LEU A 124 16.84 -5.43 4.65
N ALA A 125 17.64 -4.45 5.05
CA ALA A 125 18.55 -3.75 4.14
C ALA A 125 19.55 -4.72 3.47
N ALA A 126 20.12 -5.66 4.24
CA ALA A 126 20.98 -6.69 3.68
C ALA A 126 20.23 -7.66 2.77
N ALA A 127 18.99 -8.01 3.11
CA ALA A 127 18.17 -8.95 2.33
C ALA A 127 17.78 -8.41 0.93
N VAL A 128 17.78 -7.09 0.73
CA VAL A 128 17.39 -6.45 -0.54
C VAL A 128 18.53 -5.82 -1.32
N ARG A 129 19.70 -5.62 -0.69
CA ARG A 129 20.86 -4.87 -1.24
C ARG A 129 21.24 -5.26 -2.68
N ASP A 130 21.33 -6.55 -2.95
CA ASP A 130 21.86 -7.09 -4.22
C ASP A 130 20.77 -7.67 -5.14
N ARG A 131 19.49 -7.44 -4.80
CA ARG A 131 18.33 -7.99 -5.52
C ARG A 131 17.97 -7.13 -6.73
N LYS A 132 18.54 -7.46 -7.90
CA LYS A 132 18.21 -6.80 -9.19
C LYS A 132 16.78 -7.04 -9.67
N ASP A 133 16.13 -8.06 -9.13
CA ASP A 133 14.74 -8.45 -9.40
C ASP A 133 13.70 -7.69 -8.56
N LEU A 134 14.14 -6.71 -7.74
CA LEU A 134 13.30 -5.77 -7.00
C LEU A 134 13.48 -4.34 -7.55
N PRO A 135 13.04 -4.05 -8.79
CA PRO A 135 13.29 -2.76 -9.44
C PRO A 135 12.49 -1.59 -8.85
N GLY A 136 11.51 -1.84 -7.98
CA GLY A 136 10.54 -0.84 -7.55
C GLY A 136 9.44 -0.60 -8.59
N PRO A 137 8.44 0.25 -8.27
CA PRO A 137 8.25 0.92 -6.99
C PRO A 137 7.91 -0.06 -5.87
N ALA A 138 8.46 0.18 -4.68
CA ALA A 138 8.24 -0.67 -3.51
C ALA A 138 7.78 0.13 -2.29
N LEU A 139 6.98 -0.54 -1.46
CA LEU A 139 6.54 -0.05 -0.16
C LEU A 139 7.15 -0.91 0.94
N ILE A 140 7.60 -0.28 2.03
CA ILE A 140 8.04 -1.00 3.21
C ILE A 140 6.95 -0.92 4.28
N LEU A 141 6.54 -2.07 4.79
CA LEU A 141 5.68 -2.22 5.96
C LEU A 141 6.54 -2.59 7.17
N MET A 142 6.30 -1.96 8.31
CA MET A 142 7.00 -2.22 9.57
C MET A 142 6.00 -2.33 10.71
N GLY A 143 6.28 -3.24 11.65
CA GLY A 143 5.51 -3.44 12.88
C GLY A 143 5.20 -4.91 13.13
N GLU A 144 4.71 -5.21 14.32
CA GLU A 144 4.36 -6.57 14.77
C GLU A 144 3.38 -7.28 13.82
N VAL A 145 2.55 -6.53 13.09
CA VAL A 145 1.62 -7.06 12.09
C VAL A 145 2.30 -7.82 10.96
N VAL A 146 3.56 -7.52 10.64
CA VAL A 146 4.32 -8.24 9.60
C VAL A 146 4.52 -9.70 10.00
N GLY A 147 4.74 -9.98 11.29
CA GLY A 147 4.84 -11.35 11.82
C GLY A 147 3.54 -12.14 11.74
N LEU A 148 2.40 -11.49 11.50
CA LEU A 148 1.10 -12.15 11.31
C LEU A 148 0.93 -12.74 9.91
N ARG A 149 1.79 -12.38 8.95
CA ARG A 149 1.71 -12.82 7.55
C ARG A 149 1.53 -14.32 7.42
N ASP A 150 2.35 -15.11 8.11
CA ASP A 150 2.32 -16.58 8.00
C ASP A 150 1.04 -17.17 8.63
N ARG A 151 0.51 -16.51 9.68
CA ARG A 151 -0.75 -16.91 10.33
C ARG A 151 -1.97 -16.63 9.46
N VAL A 152 -1.96 -15.50 8.74
CA VAL A 152 -3.07 -15.10 7.86
C VAL A 152 -2.97 -15.76 6.48
N ALA A 153 -1.76 -16.11 6.04
CA ALA A 153 -1.55 -16.76 4.75
C ALA A 153 -2.14 -18.18 4.67
N GLY A 154 -2.36 -18.86 5.80
CA GLY A 154 -2.78 -20.26 5.89
C GLY A 154 -4.16 -20.61 5.32
N SER A 155 -4.94 -19.66 4.79
CA SER A 155 -6.31 -19.93 4.30
C SER A 155 -6.69 -19.27 2.97
N LEU A 156 -5.82 -18.46 2.36
CA LEU A 156 -6.14 -17.75 1.13
C LEU A 156 -5.41 -18.34 -0.09
N PRO A 157 -6.10 -18.52 -1.24
CA PRO A 157 -5.44 -18.85 -2.50
C PRO A 157 -4.43 -17.73 -2.84
N PRO A 158 -3.33 -18.06 -3.55
CA PRO A 158 -2.29 -17.09 -3.93
C PRO A 158 -2.94 -15.83 -4.52
N PRO A 159 -2.37 -14.62 -4.28
CA PRO A 159 -2.91 -13.39 -4.84
C PRO A 159 -3.16 -13.64 -6.32
N SER A 160 -4.42 -13.48 -6.74
CA SER A 160 -4.80 -13.73 -8.12
C SER A 160 -3.92 -12.85 -9.00
N SER A 161 -3.16 -13.45 -9.92
CA SER A 161 -2.57 -12.69 -11.02
C SER A 161 -3.67 -11.81 -11.61
N PRO A 162 -3.40 -10.55 -12.01
CA PRO A 162 -4.41 -9.68 -12.63
C PRO A 162 -4.80 -10.15 -14.04
N THR A 163 -4.65 -11.43 -14.34
CA THR A 163 -5.31 -12.11 -15.44
C THR A 163 -6.35 -13.05 -14.87
N GLN A 164 -7.51 -12.51 -14.51
CA GLN A 164 -8.72 -13.06 -15.09
C GLN A 164 -9.57 -11.96 -15.69
N PRO A 165 -9.90 -12.05 -16.99
CA PRO A 165 -10.98 -11.30 -17.61
C PRO A 165 -12.32 -11.86 -17.11
N ALA A 166 -12.55 -11.93 -15.80
CA ALA A 166 -13.82 -12.39 -15.22
C ALA A 166 -14.95 -11.39 -15.54
N LEU A 167 -14.58 -10.14 -15.82
CA LEU A 167 -15.53 -9.14 -16.30
C LEU A 167 -15.76 -9.20 -17.81
N ALA A 168 -14.92 -9.82 -18.65
CA ALA A 168 -15.17 -9.83 -20.10
C ALA A 168 -16.44 -10.61 -20.48
N PRO A 169 -16.73 -11.81 -19.92
CA PRO A 169 -18.00 -12.48 -20.11
C PRO A 169 -19.20 -11.68 -19.57
N ILE A 170 -19.02 -10.95 -18.46
CA ILE A 170 -20.08 -10.17 -17.81
C ILE A 170 -20.36 -8.87 -18.59
N LEU A 171 -19.32 -8.18 -19.05
CA LEU A 171 -19.34 -7.01 -19.94
C LEU A 171 -19.89 -7.35 -21.34
N SER A 172 -19.60 -8.55 -21.86
CA SER A 172 -20.19 -9.00 -23.12
C SER A 172 -21.71 -9.25 -23.05
N LYS A 173 -22.24 -9.46 -21.84
CA LYS A 173 -23.67 -9.70 -21.59
C LYS A 173 -24.45 -8.42 -21.21
N LEU A 174 -23.75 -7.33 -20.88
CA LEU A 174 -24.33 -6.03 -20.52
C LEU A 174 -25.25 -5.38 -21.60
N PRO A 175 -24.98 -5.46 -22.92
CA PRO A 175 -25.93 -4.93 -23.91
C PRO A 175 -27.28 -5.69 -23.90
N THR A 176 -27.27 -6.98 -23.54
CA THR A 176 -28.48 -7.82 -23.44
C THR A 176 -29.23 -7.57 -22.12
N LEU A 177 -28.52 -7.20 -21.06
CA LEU A 177 -29.09 -6.94 -19.74
C LEU A 177 -29.97 -5.68 -19.75
N GLY A 178 -29.58 -4.65 -20.51
CA GLY A 178 -30.42 -3.46 -20.74
C GLY A 178 -31.73 -3.77 -21.50
N LEU A 179 -31.71 -4.78 -22.37
CA LEU A 179 -32.90 -5.26 -23.08
C LEU A 179 -33.81 -6.11 -22.18
N LEU A 180 -33.23 -6.98 -21.34
CA LEU A 180 -34.00 -7.77 -20.36
C LEU A 180 -34.65 -6.89 -19.29
N LEU A 181 -33.94 -5.88 -18.78
CA LEU A 181 -34.49 -4.95 -17.78
C LEU A 181 -35.62 -4.09 -18.35
N ARG A 182 -35.57 -3.71 -19.64
CA ARG A 182 -36.69 -3.04 -20.33
C ARG A 182 -37.90 -3.95 -20.55
N GLN A 183 -37.71 -5.27 -20.64
CA GLN A 183 -38.81 -6.23 -20.73
C GLN A 183 -39.48 -6.50 -19.37
N LEU A 184 -38.72 -6.36 -18.28
CA LEU A 184 -39.21 -6.48 -16.89
C LEU A 184 -39.89 -5.20 -16.39
N VAL A 185 -39.59 -4.05 -16.98
CA VAL A 185 -40.30 -2.78 -16.77
C VAL A 185 -41.30 -2.57 -17.91
N LYS A 186 -42.29 -3.46 -18.05
CA LYS A 186 -43.51 -3.11 -18.78
C LYS A 186 -44.43 -2.34 -17.83
N PRO A 187 -44.93 -1.14 -18.21
CA PRO A 187 -45.91 -0.45 -17.41
C PRO A 187 -47.18 -1.31 -17.35
N THR A 188 -47.63 -1.63 -16.15
CA THR A 188 -48.98 -2.15 -15.94
C THR A 188 -49.96 -1.08 -16.39
N ALA A 189 -50.61 -1.33 -17.52
CA ALA A 189 -51.71 -0.51 -17.99
C ALA A 189 -52.93 -0.67 -17.08
N SER A 190 -53.41 0.46 -16.58
CA SER A 190 -54.79 0.83 -16.20
C SER A 190 -55.57 -0.05 -15.20
N CYS A 191 -55.92 0.56 -14.07
CA CYS A 191 -57.30 1.01 -13.81
C CYS A 191 -57.29 2.23 -12.89
#